data_AF-A0A5P9HST2-F1
#
_entry.id   AF-A0A5P9HST2-F1
#
_cell.length_a   1.000
_cell.length_b   1.000
_cell.length_c   1.000
_cell.angle_alpha   90.00
_cell.angle_beta   90.00
_cell.angle_gamma   90.00
#
_symmetry.space_group_name_H-M   'P 1'
#
loop_
_entity.id
_entity.type
_entity.pdbx_description
1 polymer ?
#
loop_
_entity_poly.entity_id
_entity_poly.type
_entity_poly.pdbx_seq_one_letter_code
_entity_poly.pdbx_strand_id
1 'polypeptide(L)'
;MNEQSHKLLRASKWAYALLYIPLFGYKINQELYLFWVFILVVGGVAVAVKNGLIRTDLRVKITLLDTVITAALVLLIFSNIGIPVFIKQVIFFVVVISVFYTYTKALYAGKLT
;
A
#
# COMPACT_ATOMS: atom_id res chain seq x y z
N MET A 1 -8.06 16.29 15.36
CA MET A 1 -7.02 15.29 15.04
C MET A 1 -5.71 15.82 15.60
N ASN A 2 -4.90 14.99 16.28
CA ASN A 2 -3.60 15.41 16.82
C ASN A 2 -2.58 15.61 15.66
N GLU A 3 -1.56 16.43 15.86
CA GLU A 3 -0.44 16.65 14.93
C GLU A 3 0.23 15.33 14.51
N GLN A 4 0.36 14.39 15.44
CA GLN A 4 0.90 13.05 15.16
C GLN A 4 0.01 12.26 14.17
N SER A 5 -1.32 12.37 14.31
CA SER A 5 -2.26 11.74 13.37
C SER A 5 -2.20 12.40 11.98
N HIS A 6 -1.97 13.71 11.90
CA HIS A 6 -1.75 14.41 10.63
C HIS A 6 -0.45 13.98 9.94
N LYS A 7 0.65 13.85 10.71
CA LYS A 7 1.94 13.34 10.20
C LYS A 7 1.78 11.91 9.68
N LEU A 8 1.13 11.05 10.45
CA LEU A 8 0.86 9.66 10.07
C LEU A 8 -0.01 9.57 8.81
N LEU A 9 -1.09 10.37 8.70
CA LEU A 9 -1.93 10.42 7.50
C LEU A 9 -1.12 10.81 6.25
N ARG A 10 -0.29 11.85 6.36
CA ARG A 10 0.52 12.34 5.24
C ARG A 10 1.55 11.29 4.81
N ALA A 11 2.27 10.68 5.75
CA ALA A 11 3.22 9.60 5.48
C ALA A 11 2.54 8.40 4.80
N SER A 12 1.35 8.02 5.27
CA SER A 12 0.58 6.92 4.70
C SER A 12 0.09 7.17 3.28
N LYS A 13 -0.36 8.39 2.96
CA LYS A 13 -0.73 8.75 1.58
C LYS A 13 0.45 8.54 0.62
N TRP A 14 1.64 9.02 0.99
CA TRP A 14 2.83 8.87 0.16
C TRP A 14 3.29 7.42 0.05
N ALA A 15 3.34 6.69 1.15
CA ALA A 15 3.76 5.29 1.15
C ALA A 15 2.81 4.41 0.30
N TYR A 16 1.49 4.59 0.44
CA TYR A 16 0.52 3.85 -0.36
C TYR A 16 0.53 4.27 -1.83
N ALA A 17 0.74 5.55 -2.14
CA ALA A 17 0.94 5.99 -3.53
C ALA A 17 2.17 5.31 -4.14
N LEU A 18 3.30 5.31 -3.44
CA LEU A 18 4.55 4.68 -3.90
C LEU A 18 4.46 3.15 -3.98
N LEU A 19 3.57 2.49 -3.23
CA LEU A 19 3.33 1.05 -3.37
C LEU A 19 2.37 0.70 -4.49
N TYR A 20 1.25 1.43 -4.62
CA TYR A 20 0.14 1.03 -5.47
C TYR A 20 0.21 1.63 -6.88
N ILE A 21 0.77 2.85 -7.05
CA ILE A 21 1.00 3.44 -8.37
C ILE A 21 1.87 2.54 -9.26
N PRO A 22 3.02 1.99 -8.82
CA PRO A 22 3.83 1.14 -9.70
C PRO A 22 3.11 -0.15 -10.10
N LEU A 23 2.26 -0.72 -9.24
CA LEU A 23 1.46 -1.91 -9.56
C LEU A 23 0.45 -1.65 -10.68
N PHE A 24 -0.16 -0.46 -10.67
CA PHE A 24 -1.07 -0.04 -11.73
C PHE A 24 -0.33 0.44 -12.98
N GLY A 25 0.71 1.25 -12.80
CA GLY A 25 1.54 1.84 -13.85
C GLY A 25 2.24 0.79 -14.70
N TYR A 26 2.70 -0.31 -14.09
CA TYR A 26 3.25 -1.45 -14.83
C TYR A 26 2.25 -2.04 -15.83
N LYS A 27 0.95 -2.06 -15.51
CA LYS A 27 -0.07 -2.54 -16.46
C LYS A 27 -0.30 -1.59 -17.63
N ILE A 28 0.01 -0.31 -17.47
CA ILE A 28 -0.11 0.70 -18.54
C ILE A 28 1.14 0.70 -19.41
N ASN A 29 2.32 0.67 -18.80
CA ASN A 29 3.59 0.71 -19.52
C ASN A 29 4.56 -0.32 -18.93
N GLN A 30 4.62 -1.49 -19.58
CA GLN A 30 5.45 -2.62 -19.16
C GLN A 30 6.94 -2.42 -19.47
N GLU A 31 7.28 -1.57 -20.45
CA GLU A 31 8.66 -1.32 -20.88
C GLU A 31 9.48 -0.66 -19.76
N LEU A 32 8.81 0.09 -18.88
CA LEU A 32 9.40 0.75 -17.72
C LEU A 32 9.47 -0.17 -16.48
N TYR A 33 9.62 -1.48 -16.65
CA TYR A 33 9.64 -2.46 -15.55
C TYR A 33 10.58 -2.05 -14.40
N LEU A 34 11.84 -1.73 -14.71
CA LEU A 34 12.84 -1.36 -13.69
C LEU A 34 12.46 -0.08 -12.93
N PHE A 35 11.86 0.89 -13.63
CA PHE A 35 11.37 2.12 -13.00
C PHE A 35 10.24 1.84 -12.01
N TRP A 36 9.29 0.98 -12.36
CA TRP A 36 8.20 0.59 -11.47
C TRP A 36 8.69 -0.20 -10.26
N VAL A 37 9.64 -1.12 -10.46
CA VAL A 37 10.28 -1.86 -9.36
C VAL A 37 11.01 -0.91 -8.42
N PHE A 38 11.75 0.08 -8.95
CA PHE A 38 12.43 1.08 -8.14
C PHE A 38 11.46 1.87 -7.25
N ILE A 39 10.35 2.37 -7.83
CA ILE A 39 9.32 3.08 -7.06
C ILE A 39 8.72 2.18 -5.97
N LEU A 40 8.48 0.90 -6.27
CA LEU A 40 7.91 -0.05 -5.33
C LEU A 40 8.86 -0.31 -4.14
N VAL A 41 10.17 -0.39 -4.38
CA VAL A 41 11.20 -0.47 -3.32
C VAL A 41 11.19 0.79 -2.45
N VAL A 42 11.16 1.98 -3.07
CA VAL A 42 11.04 3.25 -2.33
C VAL A 42 9.74 3.30 -1.51
N GLY A 43 8.64 2.76 -2.05
CA GLY A 43 7.37 2.60 -1.34
C GLY A 43 7.48 1.68 -0.12
N GLY A 44 8.21 0.58 -0.22
CA GLY A 44 8.51 -0.32 0.90
C GLY A 44 9.25 0.40 2.04
N VAL A 45 10.26 1.20 1.71
CA VAL A 45 10.96 2.04 2.70
C VAL A 45 10.02 3.07 3.33
N ALA A 46 9.18 3.73 2.53
CA ALA A 46 8.19 4.69 3.03
C ALA A 46 7.17 4.03 3.99
N VAL A 47 6.78 2.77 3.75
CA VAL A 47 5.95 2.00 4.70
C VAL A 47 6.69 1.70 6.00
N ALA A 48 7.97 1.35 5.95
CA ALA A 48 8.75 1.14 7.18
C ALA A 48 8.80 2.42 8.03
N VAL A 49 9.05 3.57 7.39
CA VAL A 49 9.06 4.88 8.05
C VAL A 49 7.68 5.22 8.65
N LYS A 50 6.58 5.06 7.88
CA LYS A 50 5.23 5.36 8.39
C LYS A 50 4.86 4.47 9.58
N ASN A 51 5.23 3.19 9.54
CA ASN A 51 4.87 2.24 10.59
C ASN A 51 5.66 2.50 11.87
N GLY A 52 6.82 3.15 11.79
CA GLY A 52 7.54 3.69 12.95
C GLY A 52 6.73 4.74 13.74
N LEU A 53 5.78 5.43 13.10
CA LEU A 53 4.91 6.44 13.74
C LEU A 53 3.65 5.85 14.41
N ILE A 54 3.40 4.55 14.22
CA ILE A 54 2.29 3.81 14.82
C ILE A 54 2.68 3.31 16.21
N ARG A 55 1.70 3.24 17.13
CA ARG A 55 1.87 2.62 18.46
C ARG A 55 2.48 1.21 18.35
N THR A 56 3.41 0.90 19.25
CA THR A 56 4.27 -0.29 19.19
C THR A 56 3.47 -1.60 19.20
N ASP A 57 2.36 -1.65 19.93
CA ASP A 57 1.45 -2.80 20.06
C ASP A 57 0.71 -3.15 18.76
N LEU A 58 0.48 -2.16 17.90
CA LEU A 58 -0.22 -2.33 16.62
C LEU A 58 0.72 -2.31 15.41
N ARG A 59 1.95 -1.79 15.57
CA ARG A 59 2.95 -1.68 14.51
C ARG A 59 3.18 -2.99 13.78
N VAL A 60 3.42 -4.08 14.51
CA VAL A 60 3.70 -5.40 13.90
C VAL A 60 2.50 -5.89 13.12
N LYS A 61 1.29 -5.79 13.69
CA LYS A 61 0.04 -6.23 13.03
C LYS A 61 -0.19 -5.47 11.72
N ILE A 62 -0.02 -4.16 11.74
CA ILE A 62 -0.23 -3.32 10.55
C ILE A 62 0.87 -3.54 9.51
N THR A 63 2.12 -3.67 9.94
CA THR A 63 3.24 -3.97 9.02
C THR A 63 3.03 -5.31 8.34
N LEU A 64 2.60 -6.33 9.08
CA LEU A 64 2.35 -7.65 8.53
C LEU A 64 1.16 -7.62 7.56
N LEU A 65 0.09 -6.89 7.90
CA LEU A 65 -1.05 -6.68 7.01
C LEU A 65 -0.66 -5.96 5.71
N ASP A 66 0.05 -4.84 5.80
CA ASP A 66 0.54 -4.10 4.63
C ASP A 66 1.44 -5.00 3.75
N THR A 67 2.32 -5.79 4.37
CA THR A 67 3.25 -6.69 3.67
C THR A 67 2.50 -7.81 2.94
N VAL A 68 1.59 -8.51 3.62
CA VAL A 68 0.82 -9.62 3.04
C VAL A 68 -0.05 -9.12 1.90
N ILE A 69 -0.74 -7.99 2.07
CA ILE A 69 -1.59 -7.43 1.02
C ILE A 69 -0.75 -6.99 -0.18
N THR A 70 0.36 -6.30 0.06
CA THR A 70 1.25 -5.86 -1.02
C THR A 70 1.82 -7.05 -1.78
N ALA A 71 2.30 -8.08 -1.08
CA ALA A 71 2.82 -9.30 -1.71
C ALA A 71 1.74 -10.02 -2.53
N ALA A 72 0.52 -10.14 -2.00
CA ALA A 72 -0.61 -10.74 -2.73
C ALA A 72 -0.96 -9.95 -4.00
N LEU A 73 -0.96 -8.61 -3.94
CA LEU A 73 -1.20 -7.76 -5.10
C LEU A 73 -0.06 -7.84 -6.11
N VAL A 74 1.20 -7.86 -5.68
CA VAL A 74 2.37 -8.08 -6.54
C VAL A 74 2.23 -9.41 -7.28
N LEU A 75 1.95 -10.50 -6.57
CA LEU A 75 1.74 -11.81 -7.20
C LEU A 75 0.56 -11.79 -8.18
N LEU A 76 -0.56 -11.18 -7.82
CA LEU A 76 -1.72 -11.07 -8.71
C LEU A 76 -1.39 -10.31 -10.00
N ILE A 77 -0.70 -9.17 -9.87
CA ILE A 77 -0.39 -8.24 -10.98
C ILE A 77 0.71 -8.80 -11.88
N PHE A 78 1.79 -9.35 -11.32
CA PHE A 78 2.93 -9.85 -12.08
C PHE A 78 2.76 -11.31 -12.52
N SER A 79 1.78 -12.06 -12.00
CA SER A 79 1.56 -13.43 -12.45
C SER A 79 0.93 -13.52 -13.84
N ASN A 80 1.33 -14.56 -14.56
CA ASN A 80 0.70 -15.03 -15.80
C ASN A 80 -0.49 -15.96 -15.55
N ILE A 81 -1.10 -15.92 -14.36
CA ILE A 81 -2.35 -16.63 -14.11
C ILE A 81 -3.37 -16.12 -15.14
N GLY A 82 -4.08 -17.03 -15.80
CA GLY A 82 -5.05 -16.79 -16.89
C GLY A 82 -6.29 -15.95 -16.51
N ILE A 83 -6.22 -15.22 -15.40
CA ILE A 83 -7.21 -14.21 -15.02
C ILE A 83 -7.07 -13.01 -15.97
N PRO A 84 -8.17 -12.57 -16.62
CA PRO A 84 -8.19 -11.37 -17.44
C PRO A 84 -7.64 -10.13 -16.72
N VAL A 85 -6.92 -9.28 -17.46
CA VAL A 85 -6.29 -8.06 -16.91
C VAL A 85 -7.30 -7.15 -16.22
N PHE A 86 -8.49 -6.98 -16.79
CA PHE A 86 -9.57 -6.21 -16.19
C PHE A 86 -9.98 -6.71 -14.80
N ILE A 87 -10.08 -8.03 -14.61
CA ILE A 87 -10.42 -8.62 -13.31
C ILE A 87 -9.31 -8.35 -12.29
N LYS A 88 -8.04 -8.47 -12.69
CA LYS A 88 -6.89 -8.12 -11.81
C LYS A 88 -6.95 -6.66 -11.36
N GLN A 89 -7.33 -5.74 -12.25
CA GLN A 89 -7.50 -4.32 -11.94
C GLN A 89 -8.67 -4.07 -10.98
N VAL A 90 -9.82 -4.71 -11.20
CA VAL A 90 -10.98 -4.61 -10.28
C VAL A 90 -10.60 -5.09 -8.88
N ILE A 91 -9.97 -6.27 -8.76
CA ILE A 91 -9.49 -6.79 -7.47
C ILE A 91 -8.53 -5.81 -6.82
N PHE A 92 -7.55 -5.29 -7.58
CA PHE A 92 -6.60 -4.29 -7.09
C PHE A 92 -7.31 -3.06 -6.51
N PHE A 93 -8.25 -2.45 -7.24
CA PHE A 93 -8.97 -1.27 -6.76
C PHE A 93 -9.80 -1.57 -5.50
N VAL A 94 -10.51 -2.70 -5.46
CA VAL A 94 -11.31 -3.10 -4.29
C VAL A 94 -10.43 -3.26 -3.06
N VAL A 95 -9.27 -3.91 -3.20
CA VAL A 95 -8.31 -4.11 -2.11
C VAL A 95 -7.73 -2.78 -1.64
N VAL A 96 -7.25 -1.93 -2.56
CA VAL A 96 -6.66 -0.63 -2.22
C VAL A 96 -7.67 0.27 -1.51
N ILE A 97 -8.91 0.36 -2.01
CA ILE A 97 -9.97 1.15 -1.37
C ILE A 97 -10.28 0.61 0.02
N SER A 98 -10.39 -0.72 0.17
CA SER A 98 -10.70 -1.37 1.44
C SER A 98 -9.60 -1.15 2.48
N VAL A 99 -8.33 -1.23 2.08
CA VAL A 99 -7.17 -0.95 2.95
C VAL A 99 -7.17 0.52 3.35
N PHE A 100 -7.32 1.42 2.40
CA PHE A 100 -7.31 2.85 2.67
C PHE A 100 -8.47 3.27 3.59
N TYR A 101 -9.67 2.74 3.37
CA TYR A 101 -10.83 2.98 4.22
C TYR A 101 -10.62 2.43 5.64
N THR A 102 -10.17 1.18 5.77
CA THR A 102 -9.93 0.56 7.08
C THR A 102 -8.86 1.33 7.86
N TYR A 103 -7.78 1.70 7.19
CA TYR A 103 -6.68 2.45 7.78
C TYR A 103 -7.12 3.85 8.23
N THR A 104 -7.77 4.61 7.36
CA THR A 104 -8.25 5.97 7.70
C THR A 104 -9.27 5.91 8.83
N LYS A 105 -10.21 4.96 8.82
CA LYS A 105 -11.15 4.75 9.91
C LYS A 105 -10.44 4.48 11.25
N ALA A 106 -9.42 3.62 11.26
CA ALA A 106 -8.63 3.35 12.46
C ALA A 106 -7.85 4.58 12.93
N LEU A 107 -7.33 5.39 12.00
CA LEU A 107 -6.64 6.64 12.30
C LEU A 107 -7.57 7.67 12.94
N TYR A 108 -8.74 7.90 12.36
CA TYR A 108 -9.73 8.86 12.87
C TYR A 108 -10.31 8.43 14.22
N ALA A 109 -10.39 7.13 14.47
CA ALA A 109 -10.77 6.59 15.77
C ALA A 109 -9.67 6.72 16.85
N GLY A 110 -8.51 7.31 16.53
CA GLY A 110 -7.39 7.48 17.46
C GLY A 110 -6.70 6.15 17.83
N LYS A 111 -6.97 5.06 17.09
CA LYS A 111 -6.44 3.74 17.43
C LYS A 111 -5.00 3.55 16.98
N LEU A 112 -4.50 4.38 16.06
CA LEU A 112 -3.19 4.19 15.42
C LEU A 112 -2.06 5.05 16.00
N THR A 113 -2.38 6.14 16.70
CA THR A 113 -1.43 7.10 17.29
C THR A 113 -1.63 7.18 18.79
#